data_AF-A0AAE9BGY3-F1
#
_entry.id   AF-A0AAE9BGY3-F1
#
_cell.length_a   1.000
_cell.length_b   1.000
_cell.length_c   1.000
_cell.angle_alpha   90.00
_cell.angle_beta   90.00
_cell.angle_gamma   90.00
#
_symmetry.space_group_name_H-M   'P 1'
#
loop_
_entity.id
_entity.type
_entity.pdbx_description
1 polymer ?
#
loop_
_entity_poly.entity_id
_entity_poly.type
_entity_poly.pdbx_seq_one_letter_code
_entity_poly.pdbx_strand_id
1 'polypeptide(L)'
;MGENAAFLAEITAFVNKAKTNQEAVVRAVGIKILNQLVVMSPVGNPELWEVNQTAVSYNRAVYDHNEAQRANPDNLTKTGRLKKKARVVDGMDIKAPPGYTGGRFRGNWQVSFDVPTTDETGRIDKTGDLTKAAGNYTLSLFKVGMKAIYFCNNVPYAYPLEMGHSTQAPGGMVRITAAEFQRFFEEAVREVTK
;
A
#
# COMPACT_ATOMS: atom_id res chain seq x y z
N MET A 1 43.29 18.89 36.25
CA MET A 1 42.22 17.93 35.88
C MET A 1 41.12 18.51 34.97
N GLY A 2 41.11 19.82 34.65
CA GLY A 2 40.04 20.44 33.84
C GLY A 2 40.17 20.31 32.32
N GLU A 3 41.38 20.25 31.76
CA GLU A 3 41.59 20.24 30.29
C GLU A 3 41.07 18.97 29.60
N ASN A 4 41.15 17.81 30.26
CA ASN A 4 40.63 16.56 29.70
C ASN A 4 39.09 16.51 29.70
N ALA A 5 38.42 17.26 30.58
CA ALA A 5 36.96 17.24 30.67
C ALA A 5 36.29 17.91 29.46
N ALA A 6 36.86 19.02 28.97
CA ALA A 6 36.36 19.72 27.79
C ALA A 6 36.51 18.84 26.53
N PHE A 7 37.69 18.25 26.33
CA PHE A 7 37.94 17.34 25.20
C PHE A 7 37.01 16.10 25.21
N LEU A 8 36.80 15.47 26.37
CA LEU A 8 35.88 14.33 26.50
C LEU A 8 34.42 14.72 26.20
N ALA A 9 34.01 15.94 26.56
CA ALA A 9 32.70 16.47 26.22
C ALA A 9 32.53 16.67 24.71
N GLU A 10 33.55 17.17 24.01
CA GLU A 10 33.55 17.31 22.55
C GLU A 10 33.47 15.96 21.83
N ILE A 11 34.24 14.96 22.27
CA ILE A 11 34.14 13.58 21.74
C ILE A 11 32.73 13.04 21.93
N THR A 12 32.16 13.21 23.12
CA THR A 12 30.80 12.75 23.42
C THR A 12 29.76 13.43 22.52
N ALA A 13 29.88 14.74 22.33
CA ALA A 13 29.01 15.50 21.43
C ALA A 13 29.13 15.03 19.98
N PHE A 14 30.36 14.79 19.50
CA PHE A 14 30.61 14.26 18.16
C PHE A 14 29.96 12.89 17.95
N VAL A 15 30.19 11.94 18.88
CA VAL A 15 29.61 10.59 18.80
C VAL A 15 28.09 10.64 18.82
N ASN A 16 27.50 11.47 19.67
CA ASN A 16 26.05 11.63 19.75
C ASN A 16 25.48 12.20 18.44
N LYS A 17 26.11 13.23 17.88
CA LYS A 17 25.70 13.81 16.60
C LYS A 17 25.76 12.78 15.47
N ALA A 18 26.83 11.99 15.40
CA ALA A 18 26.97 10.93 14.39
C ALA A 18 25.84 9.88 14.51
N LYS A 19 25.52 9.45 15.74
CA LYS A 19 24.41 8.50 15.99
C LYS A 19 23.05 9.09 15.60
N THR A 20 22.78 10.34 15.97
CA THR A 20 21.52 11.03 15.62
C THR A 20 21.36 11.15 14.10
N ASN A 21 22.42 11.49 13.37
CA ASN A 21 22.37 11.56 11.91
C ASN A 21 22.09 10.18 11.29
N GLN A 22 22.74 9.13 11.80
CA GLN A 22 22.47 7.76 11.34
C GLN A 22 21.01 7.35 11.59
N GLU A 23 20.48 7.61 12.79
CA GLU A 23 19.06 7.33 13.11
C GLU A 23 18.11 8.08 12.18
N ALA A 24 18.40 9.35 11.89
CA ALA A 24 17.58 10.18 11.02
C ALA A 24 17.57 9.67 9.57
N VAL A 25 18.73 9.33 9.00
CA VAL A 25 18.81 8.78 7.64
C VAL A 25 18.08 7.44 7.55
N VAL A 26 18.35 6.51 8.47
CA VAL A 26 17.71 5.19 8.47
C VAL A 26 16.19 5.30 8.59
N ARG A 27 15.71 6.19 9.46
CA ARG A 27 14.27 6.46 9.61
C ARG A 27 13.68 7.00 8.30
N ALA A 28 14.30 7.99 7.69
CA ALA A 28 13.81 8.59 6.44
C ALA A 28 13.76 7.56 5.29
N VAL A 29 14.79 6.74 5.15
CA VAL A 29 14.80 5.63 4.17
C VAL A 29 13.69 4.63 4.45
N GLY A 30 13.53 4.20 5.71
CA GLY A 30 12.48 3.25 6.10
C GLY A 30 11.07 3.78 5.81
N ILE A 31 10.84 5.08 6.01
CA ILE A 31 9.56 5.73 5.69
C ILE A 31 9.30 5.70 4.18
N LYS A 32 10.32 5.98 3.35
CA LYS A 32 10.19 5.93 1.89
C LYS A 32 9.89 4.51 1.39
N ILE A 33 10.58 3.51 1.92
CA ILE A 33 10.32 2.08 1.64
C ILE A 33 8.88 1.72 2.00
N LEU A 34 8.45 2.00 3.24
CA LEU A 34 7.09 1.70 3.70
C LEU A 34 6.04 2.37 2.82
N ASN A 35 6.23 3.66 2.51
CA ASN A 35 5.30 4.41 1.68
C ASN A 35 5.15 3.78 0.29
N GLN A 36 6.26 3.39 -0.34
CA GLN A 36 6.24 2.74 -1.65
C GLN A 36 5.49 1.40 -1.59
N LEU A 37 5.83 0.55 -0.63
CA LEU A 37 5.16 -0.74 -0.42
C LEU A 37 3.65 -0.58 -0.25
N VAL A 38 3.22 0.35 0.59
CA VAL A 38 1.79 0.60 0.88
C VAL A 38 1.06 1.16 -0.35
N VAL A 39 1.66 2.12 -1.05
CA VAL A 39 1.04 2.76 -2.23
C VAL A 39 0.88 1.76 -3.38
N MET A 40 1.92 0.97 -3.66
CA MET A 40 1.88 -0.05 -4.72
C MET A 40 0.95 -1.23 -4.40
N SER A 41 0.69 -1.47 -3.12
CA SER A 41 -0.11 -2.62 -2.70
C SER A 41 -1.55 -2.56 -3.23
N PRO A 42 -2.04 -3.59 -3.92
CA PRO A 42 -3.40 -3.60 -4.45
C PRO A 42 -4.45 -3.58 -3.33
N VAL A 43 -5.55 -2.88 -3.59
CA VAL A 43 -6.76 -2.90 -2.76
C VAL A 43 -7.86 -3.80 -3.33
N GLY A 44 -7.61 -4.41 -4.49
CA GLY A 44 -8.54 -5.29 -5.19
C GLY A 44 -9.56 -4.51 -6.00
N ASN A 45 -9.78 -4.94 -7.24
CA ASN A 45 -10.90 -4.50 -8.05
C ASN A 45 -11.76 -5.72 -8.37
N PRO A 46 -12.96 -5.86 -7.76
CA PRO A 46 -13.82 -7.00 -7.98
C PRO A 46 -14.21 -7.25 -9.44
N GLU A 47 -14.28 -6.21 -10.26
CA GLU A 47 -14.64 -6.32 -11.68
C GLU A 47 -13.55 -6.98 -12.53
N LEU A 48 -12.30 -6.98 -12.06
CA LEU A 48 -11.16 -7.59 -12.76
C LEU A 48 -10.90 -9.04 -12.35
N TRP A 49 -11.68 -9.59 -11.41
CA TRP A 49 -11.47 -10.95 -10.95
C TRP A 49 -12.08 -11.96 -11.91
N GLU A 50 -11.35 -13.06 -12.13
CA GLU A 50 -11.77 -14.14 -13.03
C GLU A 50 -13.15 -14.70 -12.65
N VAL A 51 -13.39 -14.91 -11.35
CA VAL A 51 -14.66 -15.40 -10.80
C VAL A 51 -15.86 -14.49 -11.11
N ASN A 52 -15.61 -13.24 -11.48
CA ASN A 52 -16.64 -12.26 -11.79
C ASN A 52 -16.74 -11.92 -13.28
N GLN A 53 -15.91 -12.49 -14.17
CA GLN A 53 -15.94 -12.14 -15.60
C GLN A 53 -17.32 -12.37 -16.22
N THR A 54 -17.99 -13.47 -15.87
CA THR A 54 -19.37 -13.73 -16.30
C THR A 54 -20.33 -12.66 -15.79
N ALA A 55 -20.29 -12.35 -14.49
CA ALA A 55 -21.17 -11.35 -13.89
C ALA A 55 -20.94 -9.95 -14.49
N VAL A 56 -19.68 -9.57 -14.71
CA VAL A 56 -19.28 -8.29 -15.32
C VAL A 56 -19.77 -8.21 -16.76
N SER A 57 -19.54 -9.26 -17.56
CA SER A 57 -19.98 -9.30 -18.96
C SER A 57 -21.51 -9.22 -19.08
N TYR A 58 -22.25 -9.92 -18.22
CA TYR A 58 -23.71 -9.87 -18.16
C TYR A 58 -24.21 -8.46 -17.78
N ASN A 59 -23.68 -7.88 -16.70
CA ASN A 59 -24.06 -6.54 -16.25
C ASN A 59 -23.75 -5.48 -17.32
N ARG A 60 -22.64 -5.64 -18.04
CA ARG A 60 -22.27 -4.80 -19.18
C ARG A 60 -23.28 -4.93 -20.31
N ALA A 61 -23.70 -6.15 -20.67
CA ALA A 61 -24.72 -6.37 -21.70
C ALA A 61 -26.08 -5.75 -21.33
N VAL A 62 -26.50 -5.84 -20.07
CA VAL A 62 -27.73 -5.17 -19.58
C VAL A 62 -27.61 -3.65 -19.69
N TYR A 63 -26.45 -3.09 -19.33
CA TYR A 63 -26.17 -1.67 -19.47
C TYR A 63 -26.21 -1.23 -20.95
N ASP A 64 -25.48 -1.92 -21.82
CA ASP A 64 -25.39 -1.59 -23.24
C ASP A 64 -26.76 -1.74 -23.93
N HIS A 65 -27.57 -2.73 -23.54
CA HIS A 65 -28.95 -2.87 -23.99
C HIS A 65 -29.79 -1.65 -23.60
N ASN A 66 -29.72 -1.23 -22.33
CA ASN A 66 -30.44 -0.04 -21.86
C ASN A 66 -30.00 1.23 -22.58
N GLU A 67 -28.70 1.42 -22.80
CA GLU A 67 -28.19 2.56 -23.57
C GLU A 67 -28.69 2.54 -25.02
N ALA A 68 -28.72 1.37 -25.68
CA ALA A 68 -29.30 1.24 -27.02
C ALA A 68 -30.79 1.64 -27.05
N GLN A 69 -31.55 1.31 -26.00
CA GLN A 69 -32.96 1.71 -25.91
C GLN A 69 -33.14 3.23 -25.83
N ARG A 70 -32.13 4.00 -25.40
CA ARG A 70 -32.20 5.47 -25.37
C ARG A 70 -32.17 6.10 -26.76
N ALA A 71 -31.67 5.40 -27.77
CA ALA A 71 -31.64 5.90 -29.14
C ALA A 71 -33.05 6.08 -29.73
N ASN A 72 -34.06 5.41 -29.19
CA ASN A 72 -35.45 5.58 -29.59
C ASN A 72 -36.14 6.64 -28.68
N PRO A 73 -36.58 7.78 -29.23
CA PRO A 73 -37.29 8.81 -28.46
C PRO A 73 -38.56 8.30 -27.76
N ASP A 74 -39.24 7.30 -28.34
CA ASP A 74 -40.47 6.72 -27.76
C ASP A 74 -40.21 5.96 -26.45
N ASN A 75 -38.96 5.58 -26.21
CA ASN A 75 -38.54 4.92 -24.98
C ASN A 75 -38.20 5.90 -23.85
N LEU A 76 -38.20 7.21 -24.11
CA LEU A 76 -37.79 8.24 -23.16
C LEU A 76 -39.00 8.93 -22.50
N THR A 77 -38.90 9.19 -21.20
CA THR A 77 -39.81 10.08 -20.48
C THR A 77 -39.61 11.52 -20.95
N LYS A 78 -40.56 12.41 -20.60
CA LYS A 78 -40.42 13.86 -20.84
C LYS A 78 -39.14 14.48 -20.24
N THR A 79 -38.50 13.79 -19.28
CA THR A 79 -37.26 14.18 -18.60
C THR A 79 -36.01 13.51 -19.18
N GLY A 80 -36.12 12.78 -20.30
CA GLY A 80 -34.99 12.10 -20.96
C GLY A 80 -34.53 10.80 -20.30
N ARG A 81 -35.27 10.25 -19.33
CA ARG A 81 -34.95 8.96 -18.70
C ARG A 81 -35.62 7.82 -19.46
N LEU A 82 -35.03 6.63 -19.49
CA LEU A 82 -35.69 5.43 -20.00
C LEU A 82 -37.00 5.15 -19.23
N LYS A 83 -38.09 4.91 -19.98
CA LYS A 83 -39.36 4.42 -19.45
C LYS A 83 -39.15 3.02 -18.85
N LYS A 84 -39.87 2.70 -17.77
CA LYS A 84 -39.79 1.39 -17.07
C LYS A 84 -40.00 0.21 -18.03
N LYS A 85 -40.91 0.34 -19.00
CA LYS A 85 -41.20 -0.72 -20.00
C LYS A 85 -40.06 -1.01 -20.97
N ALA A 86 -39.16 -0.05 -21.19
CA ALA A 86 -38.04 -0.15 -22.12
C ALA A 86 -36.72 -0.39 -21.39
N ARG A 87 -36.73 -0.45 -20.05
CA ARG A 87 -35.54 -0.62 -19.22
C ARG A 87 -35.49 -2.03 -18.67
N VAL A 88 -34.38 -2.72 -18.89
CA VAL A 88 -34.04 -3.97 -18.21
C VAL A 88 -33.39 -3.62 -16.87
N VAL A 89 -33.93 -4.18 -15.78
CA VAL A 89 -33.38 -4.06 -14.43
C VAL A 89 -33.02 -5.47 -13.97
N ASP A 90 -31.88 -5.94 -14.45
CA ASP A 90 -31.33 -7.25 -14.14
C ASP A 90 -29.81 -7.12 -13.93
N GLY A 91 -29.21 -8.07 -13.23
CA GLY A 91 -27.79 -8.06 -12.92
C GLY A 91 -27.34 -9.27 -12.12
N MET A 92 -26.08 -9.63 -12.26
CA MET A 92 -25.39 -10.65 -11.48
C MET A 92 -24.55 -10.02 -10.37
N ASP A 93 -24.50 -10.68 -9.22
CA ASP A 93 -23.66 -10.27 -8.09
C ASP A 93 -22.17 -10.43 -8.41
N ILE A 94 -21.38 -9.42 -8.07
CA ILE A 94 -19.92 -9.46 -8.09
C ILE A 94 -19.43 -9.90 -6.70
N LYS A 95 -18.61 -10.96 -6.63
CA LYS A 95 -18.20 -11.59 -5.37
C LYS A 95 -16.69 -11.54 -5.17
N ALA A 96 -16.26 -11.40 -3.92
CA ALA A 96 -14.84 -11.54 -3.59
C ALA A 96 -14.42 -13.01 -3.45
N PRO A 97 -13.18 -13.35 -3.84
CA PRO A 97 -12.60 -14.65 -3.50
C PRO A 97 -12.72 -14.91 -1.99
N PRO A 98 -12.94 -16.16 -1.58
CA PRO A 98 -12.99 -16.53 -0.17
C PRO A 98 -11.74 -16.02 0.57
N GLY A 99 -11.95 -15.30 1.68
CA GLY A 99 -10.88 -14.72 2.51
C GLY A 99 -10.25 -13.44 1.95
N TYR A 100 -10.70 -12.92 0.80
CA TYR A 100 -10.23 -11.64 0.28
C TYR A 100 -11.14 -10.48 0.69
N THR A 101 -10.56 -9.46 1.32
CA THR A 101 -11.24 -8.20 1.61
C THR A 101 -10.40 -7.06 1.05
N GLY A 102 -11.01 -6.23 0.21
CA GLY A 102 -10.29 -5.12 -0.42
C GLY A 102 -9.71 -4.15 0.62
N GLY A 103 -8.40 -3.90 0.55
CA GLY A 103 -7.65 -3.13 1.54
C GLY A 103 -6.99 -3.95 2.65
N ARG A 104 -7.26 -5.27 2.76
CA ARG A 104 -6.58 -6.16 3.73
C ARG A 104 -5.09 -6.25 3.46
N PHE A 105 -4.70 -6.50 2.20
CA PHE A 105 -3.30 -6.62 1.81
C PHE A 105 -2.50 -5.35 2.13
N ARG A 106 -3.00 -4.19 1.68
CA ARG A 106 -2.42 -2.87 1.98
C ARG A 106 -2.40 -2.58 3.50
N GLY A 107 -3.42 -3.02 4.23
CA GLY A 107 -3.53 -2.92 5.68
C GLY A 107 -2.55 -3.78 6.49
N ASN A 108 -1.92 -4.77 5.86
CA ASN A 108 -1.15 -5.80 6.56
C ASN A 108 0.35 -5.53 6.66
N TRP A 109 0.86 -4.48 6.00
CA TRP A 109 2.27 -4.12 6.14
C TRP A 109 2.60 -3.75 7.59
N GLN A 110 3.61 -4.42 8.12
CA GLN A 110 4.12 -4.26 9.47
C GLN A 110 5.60 -3.95 9.43
N VAL A 111 6.03 -3.04 10.31
CA VAL A 111 7.44 -2.74 10.53
C VAL A 111 7.82 -3.26 11.90
N SER A 112 8.94 -3.98 11.98
CA SER A 112 9.51 -4.45 13.24
C SER A 112 11.04 -4.40 13.21
N PHE A 113 11.67 -4.48 14.39
CA PHE A 113 13.12 -4.50 14.53
C PHE A 113 13.59 -5.84 15.03
N ASP A 114 14.71 -6.32 14.46
CA ASP A 114 15.46 -7.53 14.83
C ASP A 114 14.72 -8.87 14.70
N VAL A 115 13.40 -8.88 14.85
CA VAL A 115 12.52 -10.05 14.71
C VAL A 115 11.37 -9.69 13.75
N PRO A 116 11.13 -10.49 12.69
CA PRO A 116 9.99 -10.26 11.79
C PRO A 116 8.67 -10.59 12.48
N THR A 117 7.61 -9.86 12.13
CA THR A 117 6.24 -10.24 12.53
C THR A 117 5.78 -11.46 11.74
N THR A 118 5.08 -12.40 12.38
CA THR A 118 4.55 -13.61 11.73
C THR A 118 3.04 -13.58 11.52
N ASP A 119 2.33 -12.78 12.33
CA ASP A 119 0.88 -12.72 12.31
C ASP A 119 0.35 -11.62 11.41
N GLU A 120 -0.93 -11.71 11.05
CA GLU A 120 -1.63 -10.65 10.36
C GLU A 120 -2.11 -9.56 11.32
N THR A 121 -2.23 -8.33 10.82
CA THR A 121 -2.78 -7.20 11.59
C THR A 121 -4.29 -7.26 11.77
N GLY A 122 -5.01 -8.01 10.93
CA GLY A 122 -6.47 -7.93 10.81
C GLY A 122 -7.01 -6.61 10.26
N ARG A 123 -6.14 -5.66 9.88
CA ARG A 123 -6.53 -4.31 9.44
C ARG A 123 -7.01 -4.31 7.99
N ILE A 124 -8.11 -3.61 7.74
CA ILE A 124 -8.57 -3.24 6.39
C ILE A 124 -8.27 -1.76 6.19
N ASP A 125 -7.29 -1.45 5.34
CA ASP A 125 -6.85 -0.07 5.09
C ASP A 125 -6.73 0.19 3.58
N LYS A 126 -7.81 0.72 3.00
CA LYS A 126 -7.85 1.01 1.55
C LYS A 126 -7.03 2.24 1.19
N THR A 127 -6.87 3.22 2.07
CA THR A 127 -6.06 4.42 1.75
C THR A 127 -4.58 4.18 2.05
N GLY A 128 -4.29 3.31 3.03
CA GLY A 128 -2.96 3.01 3.50
C GLY A 128 -2.47 3.95 4.61
N ASP A 129 -3.30 4.91 5.04
CA ASP A 129 -2.88 5.96 5.97
C ASP A 129 -2.64 5.42 7.39
N LEU A 130 -3.48 4.48 7.84
CA LEU A 130 -3.31 3.84 9.15
C LEU A 130 -2.07 2.93 9.15
N THR A 131 -1.82 2.24 8.04
CA THR A 131 -0.62 1.42 7.86
C THR A 131 0.66 2.25 7.86
N LYS A 132 0.69 3.35 7.12
CA LYS A 132 1.82 4.28 7.14
C LYS A 132 2.02 4.89 8.52
N ALA A 133 0.95 5.34 9.18
CA ALA A 133 1.05 5.92 10.52
C ALA A 133 1.65 4.93 11.54
N ALA A 134 1.18 3.68 11.54
CA ALA A 134 1.69 2.64 12.43
C ALA A 134 3.18 2.32 12.16
N GLY A 135 3.57 2.16 10.90
CA GLY A 135 4.97 1.89 10.57
C GLY A 135 5.89 3.10 10.79
N ASN A 136 5.42 4.32 10.52
CA ASN A 136 6.16 5.55 10.81
C ASN A 136 6.42 5.70 12.32
N TYR A 137 5.44 5.33 13.15
CA TYR A 137 5.62 5.27 14.60
C TYR A 137 6.73 4.27 14.97
N THR A 138 6.69 3.04 14.46
CA THR A 138 7.76 2.06 14.75
C THR A 138 9.12 2.56 14.28
N LEU A 139 9.23 3.07 13.05
CA LEU A 139 10.47 3.64 12.50
C LEU A 139 11.01 4.81 13.32
N SER A 140 10.14 5.57 13.99
CA SER A 140 10.56 6.64 14.90
C SER A 140 11.30 6.14 16.14
N LEU A 141 11.11 4.87 16.50
CA LEU A 141 11.75 4.21 17.64
C LEU A 141 13.10 3.58 17.28
N PHE A 142 13.53 3.64 16.02
CA PHE A 142 14.82 3.11 15.59
C PHE A 142 15.97 3.76 16.37
N LYS A 143 16.94 2.93 16.80
CA LYS A 143 18.14 3.35 17.50
C LYS A 143 19.38 2.66 16.94
N VAL A 144 20.51 3.38 16.94
CA VAL A 144 21.80 2.78 16.58
C VAL A 144 22.08 1.59 17.51
N GLY A 145 22.32 0.42 16.92
CA GLY A 145 22.53 -0.84 17.64
C GLY A 145 21.49 -1.91 17.31
N MET A 146 20.32 -1.51 16.80
CA MET A 146 19.38 -2.45 16.14
C MET A 146 20.03 -2.99 14.85
N LYS A 147 19.85 -4.28 14.58
CA LYS A 147 20.55 -5.01 13.50
C LYS A 147 19.76 -5.07 12.21
N ALA A 148 18.43 -5.13 12.30
CA ALA A 148 17.56 -5.27 11.13
C ALA A 148 16.24 -4.52 11.29
N ILE A 149 15.73 -4.00 10.18
CA ILE A 149 14.36 -3.50 10.03
C ILE A 149 13.63 -4.44 9.07
N TYR A 150 12.53 -5.01 9.52
CA TYR A 150 11.69 -5.89 8.71
C TYR A 150 10.46 -5.14 8.23
N PHE A 151 10.10 -5.37 6.97
CA PHE A 151 8.83 -4.96 6.38
C PHE A 151 8.09 -6.24 5.99
N CYS A 152 7.04 -6.59 6.74
CA CYS A 152 6.36 -7.87 6.61
C CYS A 152 4.93 -7.68 6.13
N ASN A 153 4.47 -8.57 5.25
CA ASN A 153 3.07 -8.73 4.87
C ASN A 153 2.76 -10.23 4.94
N ASN A 154 1.90 -10.61 5.88
CA ASN A 154 1.68 -11.99 6.31
C ASN A 154 0.34 -12.56 5.83
N VAL A 155 -0.37 -11.89 4.92
CA VAL A 155 -1.56 -12.51 4.34
C VAL A 155 -1.16 -13.73 3.49
N PRO A 156 -1.97 -14.81 3.47
CA PRO A 156 -1.63 -16.06 2.77
C PRO A 156 -1.33 -15.90 1.27
N TYR A 157 -1.87 -14.86 0.65
CA TYR A 157 -1.74 -14.57 -0.79
C TYR A 157 -0.72 -13.48 -1.11
N ALA A 158 0.13 -13.07 -0.15
CA ALA A 158 1.14 -12.03 -0.37
C ALA A 158 2.17 -12.41 -1.45
N TYR A 159 2.67 -13.64 -1.41
CA TYR A 159 3.65 -14.13 -2.38
C TYR A 159 3.12 -14.19 -3.82
N PRO A 160 1.91 -14.74 -4.09
CA PRO A 160 1.28 -14.63 -5.41
C PRO A 160 1.17 -13.18 -5.92
N LEU A 161 0.77 -12.23 -5.08
CA LEU A 161 0.68 -10.82 -5.47
C LEU A 161 2.05 -10.24 -5.80
N GLU A 162 3.07 -10.58 -5.00
CA GLU A 162 4.45 -10.20 -5.29
C GLU A 162 4.93 -10.77 -6.61
N MET A 163 4.45 -11.95 -7.04
CA MET A 163 4.88 -12.64 -8.27
C MET A 163 3.97 -12.38 -9.48
N GLY A 164 3.16 -11.32 -9.46
CA GLY A 164 2.46 -10.83 -10.65
C GLY A 164 0.98 -11.24 -10.77
N HIS A 165 0.38 -11.84 -9.74
CA HIS A 165 -1.08 -12.08 -9.73
C HIS A 165 -1.92 -10.80 -9.61
N SER A 166 -1.29 -9.65 -9.39
CA SER A 166 -1.95 -8.34 -9.34
C SER A 166 -1.78 -7.59 -10.65
N THR A 167 -2.88 -7.19 -11.29
CA THR A 167 -2.85 -6.25 -12.42
C THR A 167 -2.44 -4.83 -12.00
N GLN A 168 -2.63 -4.46 -10.72
CA GLN A 168 -2.19 -3.16 -10.18
C GLN A 168 -0.70 -3.13 -9.86
N ALA A 169 -0.08 -4.29 -9.60
CA ALA A 169 1.33 -4.41 -9.24
C ALA A 169 1.98 -5.63 -9.92
N PRO A 170 2.01 -5.69 -11.26
CA PRO A 170 2.49 -6.87 -12.00
C PRO A 170 3.98 -7.15 -11.78
N GLY A 171 4.76 -6.10 -11.49
CA GLY A 171 6.20 -6.21 -11.22
C GLY A 171 6.54 -6.57 -9.77
N GLY A 172 5.56 -6.76 -8.89
CA GLY A 172 5.77 -6.95 -7.46
C GLY A 172 6.04 -5.63 -6.72
N MET A 173 5.69 -5.58 -5.44
CA MET A 173 5.88 -4.41 -4.60
C MET A 173 7.28 -4.40 -4.00
N VAL A 174 7.73 -5.53 -3.48
CA VAL A 174 9.02 -5.66 -2.79
C VAL A 174 10.17 -5.56 -3.79
N ARG A 175 10.08 -6.26 -4.92
CA ARG A 175 11.14 -6.23 -5.95
C ARG A 175 11.36 -4.85 -6.53
N ILE A 176 10.29 -4.13 -6.85
CA ILE A 176 10.38 -2.75 -7.35
C ILE A 176 10.96 -1.84 -6.27
N THR A 177 10.45 -1.93 -5.04
CA THR A 177 10.94 -1.11 -3.92
C THR A 177 12.44 -1.35 -3.64
N ALA A 178 12.88 -2.61 -3.71
CA ALA A 178 14.28 -2.98 -3.53
C ALA A 178 15.17 -2.42 -4.66
N ALA A 179 14.71 -2.45 -5.91
CA ALA A 179 15.43 -1.85 -7.03
C ALA A 179 15.57 -0.31 -6.89
N GLU A 180 14.60 0.34 -6.23
CA GLU A 180 14.61 1.78 -5.96
C GLU A 180 15.37 2.19 -4.69
N PHE A 181 15.93 1.24 -3.93
CA PHE A 181 16.55 1.51 -2.64
C PHE A 181 17.61 2.61 -2.68
N GLN A 182 18.49 2.57 -3.69
CA GLN A 182 19.56 3.55 -3.84
C GLN A 182 19.03 4.98 -3.94
N ARG A 183 17.93 5.17 -4.68
CA ARG A 183 17.26 6.48 -4.80
C ARG A 183 16.74 6.96 -3.45
N PHE A 184 16.07 6.08 -2.69
CA PHE A 184 15.55 6.45 -1.36
C PHE A 184 16.66 6.84 -0.39
N PHE A 185 17.78 6.13 -0.43
CA PHE A 185 18.95 6.43 0.38
C PHE A 185 19.52 7.81 0.05
N GLU A 186 19.75 8.12 -1.22
CA GLU A 186 20.30 9.41 -1.65
C GLU A 186 19.38 10.58 -1.28
N GLU A 187 18.07 10.43 -1.48
CA GLU A 187 17.08 11.43 -1.07
C GLU A 187 17.12 11.66 0.45
N ALA A 188 17.11 10.59 1.24
CA ALA A 188 17.14 10.68 2.70
C ALA A 188 18.40 11.36 3.22
N VAL A 189 19.58 11.06 2.65
CA VAL A 189 20.83 11.73 3.02
C VAL A 189 20.75 13.22 2.72
N ARG A 190 20.24 13.62 1.55
CA ARG A 190 20.09 15.04 1.18
C ARG A 190 19.10 15.78 2.08
N GLU A 191 18.04 15.12 2.54
CA GLU A 191 17.04 15.70 3.44
C GLU A 191 17.58 15.90 4.86
N VAL A 192 18.36 14.96 5.39
CA VAL A 192 18.88 15.00 6.78
C VAL A 192 20.12 15.90 6.94
N THR A 193 20.87 16.14 5.86
CA THR A 193 22.10 16.97 5.91
C THR A 193 21.80 18.48 5.88
N LYS A 194 20.53 18.88 5.82
CA LYS A 194 20.09 20.28 5.97
C LYS A 194 19.85 20.61 7.43
#